data_AF-A0AA47GV67-F1
#
_entry.id   AF-A0AA47GV67-F1
#
_cell.length_a   1.000
_cell.length_b   1.000
_cell.length_c   1.000
_cell.angle_alpha   90.00
_cell.angle_beta   90.00
_cell.angle_gamma   90.00
#
_symmetry.space_group_name_H-M   'P 1'
#
loop_
_entity.id
_entity.type
_entity.pdbx_description
1 polymer ?
#
loop_
_entity_poly.entity_id
_entity_poly.type
_entity_poly.pdbx_seq_one_letter_code
_entity_poly.pdbx_strand_id
1 'polypeptide(L)'
;MNFFAGPTNAEFSARINFYAMHYSAHHIVGTSGGNIEDMRISLELMKEGRVNPSVMITHVGGLNAVSETTLNLPKIPGGKKLIYTNVNLPLTAIDDFERLGDSDEFWADLATICAGNKGIWNDESEDYLSAKAPIIGGYNGFQEG
;
A
#
# COMPACT_ATOMS: atom_id res chain seq x y z
N MET A 1 12.39 15.07 -1.16
CA MET A 1 11.39 14.08 -0.72
C MET A 1 10.42 13.74 -1.86
N ASN A 2 10.78 12.73 -2.66
CA ASN A 2 9.89 12.14 -3.65
C ASN A 2 9.49 10.76 -3.14
N PHE A 3 8.23 10.61 -2.73
CA PHE A 3 7.74 9.36 -2.16
C PHE A 3 6.63 8.72 -3.00
N PHE A 4 6.09 9.39 -4.03
CA PHE A 4 4.96 8.87 -4.81
C PHE A 4 4.91 9.27 -6.29
N ALA A 5 4.70 8.24 -7.11
CA ALA A 5 4.14 8.14 -8.46
C ALA A 5 4.48 9.24 -9.49
N GLY A 6 5.24 8.84 -10.51
CA GLY A 6 5.25 9.54 -11.79
C GLY A 6 3.91 9.41 -12.54
N PRO A 7 3.78 10.00 -13.74
CA PRO A 7 2.57 9.93 -14.56
C PRO A 7 2.09 8.48 -14.74
N THR A 8 0.79 8.24 -14.61
CA THR A 8 0.20 6.89 -14.76
C THR A 8 0.21 6.39 -16.20
N ASN A 9 0.34 7.29 -17.17
CA ASN A 9 0.46 6.97 -18.58
C ASN A 9 1.94 6.85 -18.98
N ALA A 10 2.38 5.65 -19.35
CA ALA A 10 3.74 5.38 -19.80
C ALA A 10 4.12 6.10 -21.10
N GLU A 11 3.14 6.48 -21.92
CA GLU A 11 3.32 7.25 -23.16
C GLU A 11 3.23 8.76 -22.93
N PHE A 12 3.10 9.21 -21.67
CA PHE A 12 3.05 10.62 -21.35
C PHE A 12 4.34 11.32 -21.78
N SER A 13 4.23 12.18 -22.79
CA SER A 13 5.34 12.95 -23.35
C SER A 13 4.92 14.39 -23.61
N ALA A 14 5.87 15.30 -23.49
CA ALA A 14 5.69 16.72 -23.77
C ALA A 14 6.92 17.26 -24.51
N ARG A 15 6.70 18.16 -25.48
CA ARG A 15 7.80 18.88 -26.15
C ARG A 15 8.29 20.00 -25.23
N ILE A 16 9.62 20.13 -25.12
CA ILE A 16 10.26 21.15 -24.29
C ILE A 16 10.90 22.22 -25.18
N ASN A 17 10.66 23.49 -24.86
CA ASN A 17 11.31 24.62 -25.49
C ASN A 17 12.51 25.08 -24.65
N PHE A 18 13.73 24.73 -25.08
CA PHE A 18 14.97 25.10 -24.38
C PHE A 18 15.28 26.60 -24.37
N TYR A 19 14.77 27.37 -25.33
CA TYR A 19 14.89 28.83 -25.32
C TYR A 19 14.11 29.42 -24.13
N ALA A 20 12.85 29.00 -23.97
CA ALA A 20 12.02 29.42 -22.84
C ALA A 20 12.56 28.87 -21.51
N MET A 21 13.16 27.66 -21.50
CA MET A 21 13.81 27.14 -20.31
C MET A 21 14.95 28.07 -19.84
N HIS A 22 15.80 28.49 -20.76
CA HIS A 22 16.95 29.35 -20.47
C HIS A 22 16.54 30.76 -20.03
N TYR A 23 15.56 31.37 -20.71
CA TYR A 23 15.20 32.78 -20.48
C TYR A 23 14.04 33.00 -19.51
N SER A 24 13.19 32.01 -19.29
CA SER A 24 12.04 32.10 -18.37
C SER A 24 12.28 31.36 -17.04
N ALA A 25 13.54 31.02 -16.73
CA ALA A 25 13.96 30.40 -15.47
C ALA A 25 13.19 29.10 -15.11
N HIS A 26 12.89 28.26 -16.11
CA HIS A 26 12.33 26.94 -15.84
C HIS A 26 13.46 25.96 -15.54
N HIS A 27 13.24 25.07 -14.56
CA HIS A 27 14.20 24.03 -14.19
C HIS A 27 13.59 22.64 -14.44
N ILE A 28 14.37 21.76 -15.07
CA ILE A 28 14.03 20.34 -15.21
C ILE A 28 14.88 19.56 -14.21
N VAL A 29 14.22 18.83 -13.33
CA VAL A 29 14.87 18.01 -12.31
C VAL A 29 14.37 16.57 -12.45
N GLY A 30 15.27 15.67 -12.81
CA GLY A 30 15.03 14.22 -12.74
C GLY A 30 15.48 13.68 -11.39
N THR A 31 14.71 12.77 -10.79
CA THR A 31 15.06 12.17 -9.50
C THR A 31 14.95 10.66 -9.58
N SER A 32 15.95 9.93 -9.08
CA SER A 32 16.01 8.46 -9.13
C SER A 32 15.56 7.78 -7.83
N GLY A 33 15.05 8.52 -6.85
CA GLY A 33 14.62 8.02 -5.55
C GLY A 33 14.92 9.00 -4.41
N GLY A 34 14.86 8.52 -3.17
CA GLY A 34 15.27 9.25 -1.96
C GLY A 34 16.50 8.62 -1.30
N ASN A 35 17.23 9.40 -0.51
CA ASN A 35 18.33 8.91 0.31
C ASN A 35 17.88 8.58 1.75
N ILE A 36 18.81 8.19 2.63
CA ILE A 36 18.51 7.87 4.03
C ILE A 36 17.88 9.07 4.77
N GLU A 37 18.30 10.30 4.46
CA GLU A 37 17.75 11.49 5.08
C GLU A 37 16.31 11.76 4.61
N ASP A 38 16.00 11.57 3.32
CA ASP A 38 14.62 11.61 2.83
C ASP A 38 13.72 10.62 3.58
N MET A 39 14.23 9.42 3.88
CA MET A 39 13.51 8.43 4.68
C MET A 39 13.28 8.90 6.12
N ARG A 40 14.31 9.48 6.76
CA ARG A 40 14.21 10.00 8.13
C ARG A 40 13.15 11.11 8.23
N ILE A 41 13.18 12.05 7.29
CA ILE A 41 12.20 13.15 7.26
C ILE A 41 10.80 12.58 6.96
N SER A 42 10.68 11.60 6.05
CA SER A 42 9.39 10.96 5.78
C SER A 42 8.81 10.29 7.03
N LEU A 43 9.63 9.58 7.80
CA LEU A 43 9.23 8.97 9.09
C LEU A 43 8.80 10.03 10.11
N GLU A 44 9.52 11.15 10.19
CA GLU A 44 9.19 12.26 11.09
C GLU A 44 7.84 12.91 10.72
N LEU A 45 7.60 13.16 9.43
CA LEU A 45 6.31 13.67 8.95
C LEU A 45 5.15 12.70 9.20
N MET A 46 5.40 11.38 9.12
CA MET A 46 4.39 10.36 9.45
C MET A 46 4.11 10.35 10.95
N LYS A 47 5.15 10.42 11.79
CA LYS A 47 5.02 10.51 13.26
C LYS A 47 4.24 11.76 13.70
N GLU A 48 4.43 12.88 13.01
CA GLU A 48 3.68 14.13 13.25
C GLU A 48 2.25 14.11 12.69
N GLY A 49 1.84 13.04 12.00
CA GLY A 49 0.51 12.92 11.38
C GLY A 49 0.32 13.83 10.15
N ARG A 50 1.41 14.42 9.62
CA ARG A 50 1.37 15.31 8.45
C ARG A 50 1.28 14.57 7.13
N VAL A 51 1.75 13.32 7.11
CA VAL A 51 1.67 12.40 5.96
C VAL A 51 1.13 11.07 6.46
N ASN A 52 0.11 10.54 5.79
CA ASN A 52 -0.40 9.19 6.05
C ASN A 52 -0.21 8.33 4.78
N PRO A 53 0.69 7.33 4.79
CA PRO A 53 0.92 6.48 3.63
C PRO A 53 -0.16 5.41 3.44
N SER A 54 -0.99 5.15 4.45
CA SER A 54 -2.01 4.08 4.42
C SER A 54 -3.10 4.35 3.39
N VAL A 55 -3.33 5.62 3.05
CA VAL A 55 -4.24 6.05 1.97
C VAL A 55 -3.89 5.44 0.60
N MET A 56 -2.65 4.98 0.44
CA MET A 56 -2.17 4.39 -0.80
C MET A 56 -2.34 2.86 -0.81
N ILE A 57 -2.64 2.23 0.32
CA ILE A 57 -2.86 0.79 0.42
C ILE A 57 -4.24 0.51 -0.16
N THR A 58 -4.29 -0.32 -1.20
CA THR A 58 -5.57 -0.70 -1.83
C THR A 58 -5.83 -2.19 -1.75
N HIS A 59 -4.81 -3.00 -1.51
CA HIS A 59 -4.94 -4.44 -1.36
C HIS A 59 -4.11 -4.94 -0.19
N VAL A 60 -4.60 -5.98 0.47
CA VAL A 60 -3.94 -6.69 1.56
C VAL A 60 -3.90 -8.18 1.22
N GLY A 61 -2.78 -8.84 1.49
CA GLY A 61 -2.60 -10.26 1.20
C GLY A 61 -1.53 -10.91 2.08
N GLY A 62 -1.41 -12.22 1.94
CA GLY A 62 -0.41 -13.05 2.61
C GLY A 62 0.80 -13.35 1.71
N LEU A 63 1.83 -13.98 2.29
CA LEU A 63 3.04 -14.37 1.53
C LEU A 63 2.71 -15.32 0.37
N ASN A 64 1.68 -16.15 0.54
CA ASN A 64 1.18 -17.09 -0.47
C ASN A 64 0.76 -16.38 -1.78
N ALA A 65 0.34 -15.11 -1.71
CA ALA A 65 -0.13 -14.36 -2.88
C ALA A 65 1.01 -13.63 -3.63
N VAL A 66 2.23 -13.59 -3.10
CA VAL A 66 3.33 -12.74 -3.62
C VAL A 66 3.76 -13.12 -5.03
N SER A 67 3.93 -14.41 -5.31
CA SER A 67 4.44 -14.88 -6.60
C SER A 67 3.49 -14.49 -7.74
N GLU A 68 2.20 -14.77 -7.59
CA GLU A 68 1.17 -14.43 -8.57
C GLU A 68 0.98 -12.92 -8.68
N THR A 69 0.94 -12.21 -7.54
CA THR A 69 0.81 -10.74 -7.51
C THR A 69 1.95 -10.07 -8.27
N THR A 70 3.18 -10.54 -8.06
CA THR A 70 4.37 -9.97 -8.72
C THR A 70 4.33 -10.24 -10.22
N LEU A 71 3.98 -11.48 -10.62
CA LEU A 71 3.90 -11.86 -12.03
C LEU A 71 2.83 -11.06 -12.80
N ASN A 72 1.73 -10.71 -12.13
CA ASN A 72 0.58 -10.05 -12.74
C ASN A 72 0.44 -8.57 -12.37
N LEU A 73 1.42 -7.98 -11.67
CA LEU A 73 1.33 -6.63 -11.10
C LEU A 73 0.82 -5.55 -12.09
N PRO A 74 1.23 -5.51 -13.38
CA PRO A 74 0.72 -4.51 -14.33
C PRO A 74 -0.78 -4.61 -14.61
N LYS A 75 -1.40 -5.77 -14.36
CA LYS A 75 -2.83 -6.04 -14.57
C LYS A 75 -3.66 -5.84 -13.31
N ILE A 76 -3.02 -5.71 -12.14
CA ILE A 76 -3.70 -5.55 -10.85
C ILE A 76 -3.83 -4.05 -10.56
N PRO A 77 -5.06 -3.48 -10.61
CA PRO A 77 -5.26 -2.05 -10.42
C PRO A 77 -4.95 -1.61 -8.98
N GLY A 78 -5.08 -0.30 -8.72
CA GLY A 78 -4.89 0.30 -7.40
C GLY A 78 -3.43 0.58 -7.05
N GLY A 79 -3.22 1.17 -5.87
CA GLY A 79 -1.92 1.62 -5.38
C GLY A 79 -1.05 0.49 -4.84
N LYS A 80 -0.74 0.58 -3.54
CA LYS A 80 0.12 -0.34 -2.80
C LYS A 80 -0.61 -1.63 -2.44
N LYS A 81 0.11 -2.74 -2.58
CA LYS A 81 -0.29 -4.09 -2.22
C LYS A 81 0.49 -4.45 -0.96
N LEU A 82 -0.16 -4.43 0.20
CA LEU A 82 0.45 -4.76 1.48
C LEU A 82 0.46 -6.28 1.68
N ILE A 83 1.61 -6.83 2.06
CA ILE A 83 1.81 -8.27 2.23
C ILE A 83 2.23 -8.57 3.66
N TYR A 84 1.44 -9.40 4.35
CA TYR A 84 1.77 -9.98 5.65
C TYR A 84 2.48 -11.31 5.44
N THR A 85 3.77 -11.36 5.78
CA THR A 85 4.64 -12.50 5.45
C THR A 85 4.34 -13.76 6.26
N ASN A 86 3.65 -13.61 7.39
CA ASN A 86 3.24 -14.68 8.30
C ASN A 86 1.84 -15.23 7.99
N VAL A 87 1.08 -14.60 7.09
CA VAL A 87 -0.34 -14.89 6.88
C VAL A 87 -0.56 -15.59 5.54
N ASN A 88 -1.50 -16.53 5.51
CA ASN A 88 -2.01 -17.21 4.32
C ASN A 88 -3.34 -16.58 3.93
N LEU A 89 -3.30 -15.56 3.08
CA LEU A 89 -4.45 -14.77 2.66
C LEU A 89 -4.33 -14.45 1.17
N PRO A 90 -5.38 -14.64 0.36
CA PRO A 90 -5.37 -14.17 -1.02
C PRO A 90 -5.17 -12.66 -1.06
N LEU A 91 -4.54 -12.15 -2.12
CA LEU A 91 -4.48 -10.69 -2.33
C LEU A 91 -5.90 -10.18 -2.57
N THR A 92 -6.39 -9.35 -1.66
CA THR A 92 -7.78 -8.90 -1.64
C THR A 92 -7.83 -7.37 -1.61
N ALA A 93 -8.67 -6.77 -2.45
CA ALA A 93 -8.90 -5.33 -2.43
C ALA A 93 -9.70 -4.94 -1.19
N ILE A 94 -9.37 -3.81 -0.58
CA ILE A 94 -10.12 -3.30 0.60
C ILE A 94 -11.59 -3.05 0.22
N ASP A 95 -11.82 -2.54 -1.00
CA ASP A 95 -13.16 -2.29 -1.54
C ASP A 95 -14.01 -3.56 -1.70
N ASP A 96 -13.39 -4.75 -1.73
CA ASP A 96 -14.09 -6.03 -1.83
C ASP A 96 -14.51 -6.61 -0.47
N PHE A 97 -14.05 -6.04 0.66
CA PHE A 97 -14.29 -6.62 1.99
C PHE A 97 -15.77 -6.72 2.33
N GLU A 98 -16.57 -5.70 2.02
CA GLU A 98 -18.01 -5.69 2.31
C GLU A 98 -18.72 -6.85 1.59
N ARG A 99 -18.45 -7.02 0.30
CA ARG A 99 -19.02 -8.10 -0.52
C ARG A 99 -18.56 -9.48 -0.06
N LEU A 100 -17.31 -9.62 0.38
CA LEU A 100 -16.80 -10.89 0.92
C LEU A 100 -17.41 -11.20 2.30
N GLY A 101 -17.71 -10.15 3.07
CA GLY A 101 -18.36 -10.19 4.38
C GLY A 101 -19.75 -10.83 4.36
N ASP A 102 -20.45 -10.80 3.23
CA ASP A 102 -21.74 -11.50 3.05
C ASP A 102 -21.63 -13.02 3.27
N SER A 103 -20.42 -13.59 3.08
CA SER A 103 -20.18 -15.02 3.14
C SER A 103 -19.21 -15.46 4.25
N ASP A 104 -18.44 -14.53 4.81
CA ASP A 104 -17.36 -14.84 5.76
C ASP A 104 -17.16 -13.66 6.75
N GLU A 105 -17.37 -13.96 8.03
CA GLU A 105 -17.31 -13.00 9.15
C GLU A 105 -15.95 -12.29 9.25
N PHE A 106 -14.85 -12.95 8.86
CA PHE A 106 -13.52 -12.35 8.86
C PHE A 106 -13.47 -11.08 8.00
N TRP A 107 -14.11 -11.11 6.83
CA TRP A 107 -14.15 -9.96 5.92
C TRP A 107 -15.19 -8.92 6.35
N ALA A 108 -16.30 -9.35 6.96
CA ALA A 108 -17.32 -8.45 7.48
C ALA A 108 -16.77 -7.54 8.60
N ASP A 109 -15.98 -8.11 9.50
CA ASP A 109 -15.31 -7.37 10.58
C ASP A 109 -14.29 -6.39 10.00
N LEU A 110 -13.44 -6.83 9.06
CA LEU A 110 -12.47 -5.95 8.39
C LEU A 110 -13.16 -4.82 7.61
N ALA A 111 -14.29 -5.10 6.94
CA ALA A 111 -15.08 -4.08 6.26
C ALA A 111 -15.58 -3.02 7.25
N THR A 112 -16.08 -3.45 8.41
CA THR A 112 -16.57 -2.56 9.48
C THR A 112 -15.45 -1.68 10.03
N ILE A 113 -14.29 -2.27 10.36
CA ILE A 113 -13.11 -1.54 10.86
C ILE A 113 -12.63 -0.51 9.84
N CYS A 114 -12.48 -0.91 8.58
CA CYS A 114 -12.07 0.00 7.50
C CYS A 114 -13.09 1.12 7.28
N ALA A 115 -14.40 0.82 7.27
CA ALA A 115 -15.46 1.83 7.11
C ALA A 115 -15.43 2.88 8.22
N GLY A 116 -15.18 2.47 9.47
CA GLY A 116 -14.98 3.38 10.61
C GLY A 116 -13.76 4.32 10.44
N ASN A 117 -12.80 3.94 9.59
CA ASN A 117 -11.54 4.63 9.35
C ASN A 117 -11.41 5.18 7.92
N LYS A 118 -12.52 5.67 7.34
CA LYS A 118 -12.59 6.29 6.00
C LYS A 118 -12.22 5.33 4.85
N GLY A 119 -12.45 4.03 5.04
CA GLY A 119 -12.12 2.98 4.07
C GLY A 119 -10.63 2.68 3.94
N ILE A 120 -9.81 3.09 4.93
CA ILE A 120 -8.35 2.94 4.86
C ILE A 120 -7.89 1.85 5.83
N TRP A 121 -6.90 1.08 5.39
CA TRP A 121 -6.17 0.14 6.24
C TRP A 121 -5.49 0.85 7.42
N ASN A 122 -5.70 0.38 8.64
CA ASN A 122 -5.28 1.07 9.86
C ASN A 122 -4.85 0.06 10.93
N ASP A 123 -4.32 0.57 12.05
CA ASP A 123 -3.76 -0.21 13.15
C ASP A 123 -4.74 -1.28 13.68
N GLU A 124 -6.03 -0.95 13.82
CA GLU A 124 -7.06 -1.91 14.27
C GLU A 124 -7.26 -3.05 13.25
N SER A 125 -7.16 -2.75 11.96
CA SER A 125 -7.17 -3.79 10.91
C SER A 125 -5.94 -4.70 11.01
N GLU A 126 -4.77 -4.17 11.35
CA GLU A 126 -3.55 -4.98 11.53
C GLU A 126 -3.64 -5.91 12.74
N ASP A 127 -4.14 -5.39 13.86
CA ASP A 127 -4.36 -6.15 15.09
C ASP A 127 -5.38 -7.28 14.85
N TYR A 128 -6.50 -6.95 14.19
CA TYR A 128 -7.52 -7.94 13.83
C TYR A 128 -6.97 -9.03 12.91
N LEU A 129 -6.27 -8.64 11.84
CA LEU A 129 -5.66 -9.57 10.89
C LEU A 129 -4.65 -10.47 11.59
N SER A 130 -3.81 -9.92 12.46
CA SER A 130 -2.80 -10.70 13.21
C SER A 130 -3.43 -11.71 14.17
N ALA A 131 -4.59 -11.40 14.74
CA ALA A 131 -5.29 -12.27 15.68
C ALA A 131 -6.15 -13.35 15.00
N LYS A 132 -6.70 -13.09 13.81
CA LYS A 132 -7.75 -13.91 13.19
C LYS A 132 -7.34 -14.56 11.88
N ALA A 133 -6.35 -14.02 11.16
CA ALA A 133 -6.04 -14.52 9.83
C ALA A 133 -5.32 -15.88 9.87
N PRO A 134 -5.52 -16.74 8.86
CA PRO A 134 -4.82 -18.01 8.76
C PRO A 134 -3.30 -17.82 8.67
N ILE A 135 -2.52 -18.55 9.46
CA ILE A 135 -1.05 -18.44 9.48
C ILE A 135 -0.43 -19.43 8.47
N ILE A 136 0.66 -19.03 7.81
CA ILE A 136 1.41 -19.92 6.91
C ILE A 136 2.08 -21.04 7.69
N GLY A 137 1.87 -22.28 7.25
CA GLY A 137 2.50 -23.46 7.83
C GLY A 137 1.83 -23.98 9.10
N GLY A 138 0.69 -23.42 9.53
CA GLY A 138 -0.10 -23.93 10.66
C GLY A 138 0.58 -23.85 12.02
N TYR A 139 1.70 -23.12 12.13
CA TYR A 139 2.40 -22.93 13.39
C TYR A 139 1.67 -21.85 14.21
N ASN A 140 0.72 -22.29 15.03
CA ASN A 140 0.26 -21.49 16.17
C ASN A 140 1.48 -21.37 17.09
N GLY A 141 2.06 -20.17 17.19
CA GLY A 141 3.29 -19.92 17.95
C GLY A 141 3.28 -20.52 19.37
N PHE A 142 4.48 -20.64 19.94
CA PHE A 142 4.74 -21.17 21.28
C PHE A 142 3.65 -20.77 22.27
N GLN A 143 2.88 -21.75 22.74
CA GLN A 143 2.08 -21.56 23.95
C GLN A 143 3.05 -21.19 25.07
N GLU A 144 2.89 -19.99 25.63
CA GLU A 144 3.60 -19.60 26.85
C GLU A 144 3.38 -20.68 27.91
N GLY A 145 4.49 -21.24 28.39
CA GLY A 145 4.56 -22.08 29.59
C GLY A 145 5.17 -21.30 30.73
#